data_AF-A0AAD0SI83-F1
#
_entry.id   AF-A0AAD0SI83-F1
#
_cell.length_a   1.000
_cell.length_b   1.000
_cell.length_c   1.000
_cell.angle_alpha   90.00
_cell.angle_beta   90.00
_cell.angle_gamma   90.00
#
_symmetry.space_group_name_H-M   'P 1'
#
loop_
_entity.id
_entity.type
_entity.pdbx_description
1 polymer ?
#
loop_
_entity_poly.entity_id
_entity_poly.type
_entity_poly.pdbx_seq_one_letter_code
_entity_poly.pdbx_strand_id
1 'polypeptide(L)'
;MKKYLGVLLLALIAAGCTSRQQQPEQPPAPVQPAEPTVPSQPLPPQSEPVPSPPKLQSPLDWQASVSPLVDQMLKADGVTKGSLLLLDNVKNSTNGSLQTGKATSALYNALGSNPVFTLVSRQQLGVARQTLGLSSEDSLGSRSKAIGLARYVGAQYVLYSDASGDAKSPELELQLMLVQTGEIVWSGSGAIHE
;
A
#
# COMPACT_ATOMS: atom_id res chain seq x y z
N MET A 1 -27.84 -41.40 -18.71
CA MET A 1 -26.79 -40.38 -18.86
C MET A 1 -25.44 -41.08 -18.68
N LYS A 2 -24.63 -41.12 -19.74
CA LYS A 2 -23.48 -42.04 -19.89
C LYS A 2 -22.24 -41.48 -19.18
N LYS A 3 -21.47 -42.40 -18.59
CA LYS A 3 -20.40 -42.19 -17.60
C LYS A 3 -19.09 -41.79 -18.28
N TYR A 4 -18.35 -40.85 -17.69
CA TYR A 4 -17.00 -40.45 -18.08
C TYR A 4 -15.98 -41.47 -17.57
N LEU A 5 -15.25 -42.10 -18.50
CA LEU A 5 -14.11 -42.97 -18.20
C LEU A 5 -13.14 -42.84 -19.37
N GLY A 6 -11.89 -42.45 -19.10
CA GLY A 6 -10.85 -42.38 -20.13
C GLY A 6 -9.60 -41.64 -19.68
N VAL A 7 -8.78 -42.30 -18.87
CA VAL A 7 -7.37 -41.98 -18.63
C VAL A 7 -6.53 -42.52 -19.80
N LEU A 8 -5.38 -41.86 -20.10
CA LEU A 8 -4.15 -42.30 -20.84
C LEU A 8 -3.72 -41.22 -21.85
N LEU A 9 -2.46 -40.93 -22.20
CA LEU A 9 -1.08 -41.21 -21.76
C LEU A 9 -0.15 -40.49 -22.79
N LEU A 10 1.13 -40.29 -22.47
CA LEU A 10 2.30 -39.98 -23.35
C LEU A 10 2.45 -38.54 -23.89
N ALA A 11 3.63 -37.99 -24.23
CA ALA A 11 5.07 -38.13 -23.89
C ALA A 11 5.85 -37.49 -25.07
N LEU A 12 6.74 -36.51 -24.79
CA LEU A 12 7.82 -35.98 -25.67
C LEU A 12 7.35 -35.37 -27.03
N ILE A 13 8.03 -34.46 -27.74
CA ILE A 13 9.43 -34.44 -28.19
C ILE A 13 9.78 -32.97 -28.56
N ALA A 14 11.03 -32.59 -28.29
CA ALA A 14 11.65 -31.33 -28.71
C ALA A 14 11.83 -31.24 -30.23
N ALA A 15 11.42 -30.14 -30.85
CA ALA A 15 11.71 -29.81 -32.25
C ALA A 15 12.30 -28.40 -32.33
N GLY A 16 13.63 -28.31 -32.19
CA GLY A 16 14.41 -27.16 -32.61
C GLY A 16 14.60 -27.23 -34.13
N CYS A 17 14.11 -26.21 -34.84
CA CYS A 17 14.23 -26.09 -36.28
C CYS A 17 15.68 -25.77 -36.72
N THR A 18 16.28 -26.77 -37.36
CA THR A 18 16.94 -26.77 -38.68
C THR A 18 17.95 -25.68 -39.08
N SER A 19 19.09 -26.21 -39.52
CA SER A 19 19.87 -25.84 -40.71
C SER A 19 20.59 -24.50 -40.77
N ARG A 20 21.91 -24.58 -40.56
CA ARG A 20 22.85 -23.86 -41.43
C ARG A 20 23.89 -24.85 -41.95
N GLN A 21 23.94 -24.96 -43.28
CA GLN A 21 24.85 -25.85 -44.02
C GLN A 21 26.32 -25.51 -43.74
N GLN A 22 27.12 -26.58 -43.70
CA GLN A 22 28.57 -26.54 -43.80
C GLN A 22 28.99 -26.42 -45.27
N GLN A 23 30.03 -25.66 -45.56
CA GLN A 23 30.91 -25.95 -46.70
C GLN A 23 32.37 -25.92 -46.21
N PRO A 24 33.20 -26.92 -46.57
CA PRO A 24 34.56 -27.07 -46.05
C PRO A 24 35.65 -26.40 -46.89
N GLU A 25 36.72 -26.05 -46.17
CA GLU A 25 38.16 -26.16 -46.50
C GLU A 25 38.81 -25.27 -47.58
N GLN A 26 39.75 -24.43 -47.12
CA GLN A 26 41.11 -24.37 -47.67
C GLN A 26 42.12 -23.85 -46.60
N PRO A 27 43.19 -24.61 -46.24
CA PRO A 27 44.26 -24.14 -45.35
C PRO A 27 45.47 -23.60 -46.16
N PRO A 28 46.50 -23.02 -45.52
CA PRO A 28 46.74 -21.59 -45.34
C PRO A 28 47.84 -21.02 -46.26
N ALA A 29 47.84 -19.69 -46.51
CA ALA A 29 49.01 -18.98 -47.01
C ALA A 29 49.73 -18.24 -45.85
N PRO A 30 51.06 -18.34 -45.71
CA PRO A 30 51.78 -17.84 -44.54
C PRO A 30 52.24 -16.37 -44.70
N VAL A 31 51.93 -15.59 -43.64
CA VAL A 31 52.64 -14.44 -43.00
C VAL A 31 53.13 -13.24 -43.84
N GLN A 32 52.66 -12.03 -43.47
CA GLN A 32 53.45 -11.00 -42.74
C GLN A 32 52.56 -9.79 -42.33
N PRO A 33 52.95 -9.00 -41.29
CA PRO A 33 52.02 -8.27 -40.43
C PRO A 33 51.62 -6.90 -41.00
N ALA A 34 50.31 -6.63 -41.01
CA ALA A 34 49.77 -5.28 -41.02
C ALA A 34 48.98 -5.10 -39.71
N GLU A 35 49.42 -4.12 -38.93
CA GLU A 35 48.79 -3.63 -37.70
C GLU A 35 47.29 -3.37 -37.94
N PRO A 36 46.37 -4.03 -37.19
CA PRO A 36 44.94 -3.78 -37.39
C PRO A 36 44.58 -2.41 -36.83
N THR A 37 44.24 -1.47 -37.72
CA THR A 37 43.47 -0.29 -37.35
C THR A 37 42.16 -0.76 -36.74
N VAL A 38 42.01 -0.59 -35.42
CA VAL A 38 40.78 -0.92 -34.71
C VAL A 38 39.66 -0.03 -35.25
N PRO A 39 38.56 -0.58 -35.79
CA PRO A 39 37.42 0.24 -36.18
C PRO A 39 36.82 0.85 -34.90
N SER A 40 36.70 2.18 -34.86
CA SER A 40 36.04 2.89 -33.77
C SER A 40 34.60 2.38 -33.63
N GLN A 41 34.33 1.64 -32.56
CA GLN A 41 32.99 1.21 -32.20
C GLN A 41 32.19 2.47 -31.79
N PRO A 42 30.96 2.69 -32.31
CA PRO A 42 30.13 3.81 -31.89
C PRO A 42 29.88 3.73 -30.38
N LEU A 43 30.12 4.82 -29.65
CA LEU A 43 29.78 4.87 -28.22
C LEU A 43 28.27 4.62 -28.04
N PRO A 44 27.86 3.86 -27.00
CA PRO A 44 26.45 3.71 -26.67
C PRO A 44 25.82 5.10 -26.44
N PRO A 45 24.56 5.32 -26.86
CA PRO A 45 23.90 6.60 -26.66
C PRO A 45 23.92 6.94 -25.17
N GLN A 46 24.37 8.16 -24.85
CA GLN A 46 24.32 8.66 -23.49
C GLN A 46 22.86 8.63 -23.02
N SER A 47 22.59 7.91 -21.93
CA SER A 47 21.27 7.87 -21.33
C SER A 47 20.89 9.30 -20.91
N GLU A 48 19.82 9.84 -21.49
CA GLU A 48 19.27 11.12 -21.03
C GLU A 48 18.98 11.04 -19.52
N PRO A 49 19.28 12.09 -18.74
CA PRO A 49 19.00 12.09 -17.31
C PRO A 49 17.49 11.89 -17.11
N VAL A 50 17.11 10.76 -16.51
CA VAL A 50 15.72 10.53 -16.12
C VAL A 50 15.34 11.65 -15.13
N PRO A 51 14.25 12.39 -15.35
CA PRO A 51 13.86 13.46 -14.44
C PRO A 51 13.71 12.92 -13.03
N SER A 52 14.42 13.53 -12.08
CA SER A 52 14.35 13.16 -10.67
C SER A 52 12.91 13.30 -10.15
N PRO A 53 12.40 12.35 -9.33
CA PRO A 53 11.04 12.41 -8.80
C PRO A 53 10.76 13.74 -8.11
N PRO A 54 9.53 14.27 -8.19
CA PRO A 54 9.13 15.50 -7.50
C PRO A 54 9.48 15.42 -6.01
N LYS A 55 10.04 16.51 -5.46
CA LYS A 55 10.32 16.61 -4.02
C LYS A 55 9.00 16.49 -3.25
N LEU A 56 8.92 15.52 -2.35
CA LEU A 56 7.80 15.38 -1.41
C LEU A 56 7.70 16.66 -0.57
N GLN A 57 6.46 17.11 -0.34
CA GLN A 57 6.14 18.34 0.40
C GLN A 57 6.77 18.33 1.81
N SER A 58 6.90 19.52 2.42
CA SER A 58 7.41 19.70 3.79
C SER A 58 6.81 18.66 4.74
N PRO A 59 7.60 18.13 5.69
CA PRO A 59 7.12 17.07 6.57
C PRO A 59 6.08 17.63 7.55
N LEU A 60 4.80 17.45 7.24
CA LEU A 60 3.69 17.72 8.17
C LEU A 60 3.92 16.97 9.49
N ASP A 61 3.75 17.65 10.63
CA ASP A 61 3.82 17.03 11.96
C ASP A 61 2.50 16.33 12.29
N TRP A 62 2.38 15.11 11.77
CA TRP A 62 1.24 14.25 12.05
C TRP A 62 1.08 13.92 13.53
N GLN A 63 2.17 13.77 14.28
CA GLN A 63 2.09 13.35 15.67
C GLN A 63 1.53 14.46 16.56
N ALA A 64 2.02 15.70 16.39
CA ALA A 64 1.50 16.86 17.09
C ALA A 64 0.03 17.13 16.72
N SER A 65 -0.34 16.90 15.46
CA SER A 65 -1.69 17.18 14.96
C SER A 65 -2.74 16.17 15.43
N VAL A 66 -2.41 14.87 15.51
CA VAL A 66 -3.38 13.83 15.90
C VAL A 66 -3.62 13.75 17.40
N SER A 67 -2.59 14.04 18.21
CA SER A 67 -2.63 13.88 19.66
C SER A 67 -3.79 14.61 20.33
N PRO A 68 -4.06 15.91 20.07
CA PRO A 68 -5.17 16.62 20.71
C PRO A 68 -6.55 16.06 20.31
N LEU A 69 -6.70 15.56 19.08
CA LEU A 69 -7.96 14.96 18.63
C LEU A 69 -8.22 13.62 19.32
N VAL A 70 -7.18 12.80 19.45
CA VAL A 70 -7.26 11.54 20.20
C VAL A 70 -7.60 11.84 21.67
N ASP A 71 -6.95 12.81 22.30
CA ASP A 71 -7.24 13.18 23.69
C ASP A 71 -8.69 13.65 23.90
N GLN A 72 -9.26 14.36 22.94
CA GLN A 72 -10.68 14.76 22.97
C GLN A 72 -11.59 13.54 22.84
N MET A 73 -11.30 12.64 21.91
CA MET A 73 -12.05 11.39 21.72
C MET A 73 -12.04 10.53 22.98
N LEU A 74 -10.89 10.40 23.64
CA LEU A 74 -10.73 9.59 24.86
C LEU A 74 -11.51 10.13 26.07
N LYS A 75 -11.88 11.42 26.03
CA LYS A 75 -12.68 12.09 27.06
C LYS A 75 -14.17 12.12 26.73
N ALA A 76 -14.56 11.73 25.52
CA ALA A 76 -15.96 11.77 25.08
C ALA A 76 -16.81 10.74 25.86
N ASP A 77 -18.01 11.16 26.23
CA ASP A 77 -19.00 10.27 26.82
C ASP A 77 -19.42 9.18 25.82
N GLY A 78 -19.71 7.98 26.32
CA GLY A 78 -20.14 6.85 25.46
C GLY A 78 -18.99 5.97 24.93
N VAL A 79 -17.73 6.29 25.25
CA VAL A 79 -16.60 5.41 24.99
C VAL A 79 -16.44 4.39 26.13
N THR A 80 -16.53 3.11 25.79
CA THR A 80 -16.31 2.02 26.76
C THR A 80 -14.83 1.69 26.86
N LYS A 81 -14.26 1.74 28.08
CA LYS A 81 -12.85 1.42 28.32
C LYS A 81 -12.56 -0.07 28.06
N GLY A 82 -11.38 -0.35 27.54
CA GLY A 82 -10.94 -1.70 27.19
C GLY A 82 -11.52 -2.23 25.87
N SER A 83 -12.34 -1.43 25.18
CA SER A 83 -12.93 -1.86 23.92
C SER A 83 -11.90 -2.04 22.81
N LEU A 84 -12.14 -3.02 21.94
CA LEU A 84 -11.29 -3.28 20.79
C LEU A 84 -11.64 -2.27 19.67
N LEU A 85 -10.64 -1.49 19.25
CA LEU A 85 -10.75 -0.44 18.25
C LEU A 85 -10.03 -0.85 16.97
N LEU A 86 -10.77 -0.81 15.86
CA LEU A 86 -10.20 -0.87 14.52
C LEU A 86 -9.86 0.55 14.06
N LEU A 87 -8.63 0.78 13.66
CA LEU A 87 -8.20 2.02 13.00
C LEU A 87 -8.14 1.79 11.48
N ASP A 88 -8.89 2.56 10.72
CA ASP A 88 -8.79 2.61 9.26
C ASP A 88 -7.57 3.41 8.81
N ASN A 89 -7.16 3.25 7.55
CA ASN A 89 -6.14 4.08 6.94
C ASN A 89 -6.64 5.51 6.78
N VAL A 90 -5.76 6.49 6.96
CA VAL A 90 -6.06 7.90 6.68
C VAL A 90 -6.38 8.06 5.20
N LYS A 91 -7.59 8.52 4.91
CA LYS A 91 -8.01 8.87 3.56
C LYS A 91 -7.47 10.25 3.19
N ASN A 92 -6.95 10.38 1.97
CA ASN A 92 -6.52 11.67 1.43
C ASN A 92 -7.60 12.21 0.48
N SER A 93 -8.28 13.26 0.92
CA SER A 93 -9.26 14.04 0.16
C SER A 93 -8.77 15.46 -0.14
N THR A 94 -7.46 15.72 -0.04
CA THR A 94 -6.87 17.03 -0.36
C THR A 94 -6.71 17.25 -1.87
N ASN A 95 -6.32 18.47 -2.25
CA ASN A 95 -5.92 18.81 -3.62
C ASN A 95 -4.53 18.28 -4.05
N GLY A 96 -3.87 17.44 -3.23
CA GLY A 96 -2.51 16.95 -3.49
C GLY A 96 -2.22 15.57 -2.91
N SER A 97 -0.95 15.18 -2.92
CA SER A 97 -0.50 13.88 -2.39
C SER A 97 0.04 14.04 -0.98
N LEU A 98 -0.48 13.23 -0.05
CA LEU A 98 -0.04 13.18 1.34
C LEU A 98 0.56 11.82 1.68
N GLN A 99 1.49 11.82 2.64
CA GLN A 99 2.05 10.59 3.21
C GLN A 99 1.10 9.97 4.25
N THR A 100 -0.07 9.52 3.83
CA THR A 100 -1.14 8.99 4.70
C THR A 100 -0.69 7.79 5.54
N GLY A 101 0.29 7.01 5.09
CA GLY A 101 0.89 5.94 5.89
C GLY A 101 1.60 6.46 7.16
N LYS A 102 2.22 7.65 7.10
CA LYS A 102 2.80 8.31 8.28
C LYS A 102 1.71 8.83 9.21
N ALA A 103 0.68 9.47 8.65
CA ALA A 103 -0.49 9.93 9.40
C ALA A 103 -1.17 8.78 10.16
N THR A 104 -1.41 7.66 9.48
CA THR A 104 -1.98 6.44 10.08
C THR A 104 -1.08 5.91 11.20
N SER A 105 0.24 5.98 11.03
CA SER A 105 1.20 5.55 12.06
C SER A 105 1.21 6.46 13.28
N ALA A 106 1.09 7.77 13.10
CA ALA A 106 0.91 8.70 14.19
C ALA A 106 -0.38 8.41 15.00
N LEU A 107 -1.48 8.09 14.31
CA LEU A 107 -2.73 7.67 14.97
C LEU A 107 -2.56 6.38 15.78
N TYR A 108 -1.91 5.35 15.23
CA TYR A 108 -1.60 4.13 15.98
C TYR A 108 -0.77 4.41 17.23
N ASN A 109 0.23 5.29 17.14
CA ASN A 109 1.09 5.65 18.27
C ASN A 109 0.32 6.42 19.35
N ALA A 110 -0.48 7.41 18.95
CA ALA A 110 -1.30 8.20 19.87
C ALA A 110 -2.34 7.35 20.60
N LEU A 111 -3.01 6.43 19.88
CA LEU A 111 -4.00 5.53 20.47
C LEU A 111 -3.37 4.44 21.34
N GLY A 112 -2.23 3.88 20.91
CA GLY A 112 -1.54 2.80 21.62
C GLY A 112 -0.93 3.23 22.96
N SER A 113 -0.78 4.54 23.18
CA SER A 113 -0.27 5.10 24.43
C SER A 113 -1.32 5.20 25.54
N ASN A 114 -2.58 4.81 25.27
CA ASN A 114 -3.72 5.02 26.15
C ASN A 114 -4.46 3.72 26.48
N PRO A 115 -4.95 3.52 27.73
CA PRO A 115 -5.60 2.27 28.15
C PRO A 115 -7.09 2.16 27.77
N VAL A 116 -7.66 3.19 27.15
CA VAL A 116 -9.11 3.24 26.84
C VAL A 116 -9.47 2.27 25.71
N PHE A 117 -8.60 2.11 24.72
CA PHE A 117 -8.82 1.21 23.60
C PHE A 117 -7.71 0.16 23.51
N THR A 118 -8.09 -1.07 23.18
CA THR A 118 -7.15 -2.06 22.66
C THR A 118 -7.16 -1.95 21.14
N LEU A 119 -6.02 -1.76 20.49
CA LEU A 119 -5.97 -1.65 19.04
C LEU A 119 -5.92 -3.03 18.38
N VAL A 120 -6.68 -3.19 17.29
CA VAL A 120 -6.46 -4.32 16.37
C VAL A 120 -5.08 -4.14 15.73
N SER A 121 -4.24 -5.17 15.80
CA SER A 121 -2.90 -5.09 15.23
C SER A 121 -2.94 -4.94 13.70
N ARG A 122 -1.94 -4.25 13.14
CA ARG A 122 -1.82 -4.09 11.68
C ARG A 122 -1.71 -5.43 10.95
N GLN A 123 -1.04 -6.40 11.55
CA GLN A 123 -0.91 -7.75 10.97
C GLN A 123 -2.28 -8.44 10.91
N GLN A 124 -3.05 -8.39 12.00
CA GLN A 124 -4.40 -8.96 12.03
C GLN A 124 -5.32 -8.29 11.03
N LEU A 125 -5.27 -6.95 10.90
CA LEU A 125 -6.02 -6.22 9.88
C LEU A 125 -5.60 -6.60 8.47
N GLY A 126 -4.31 -6.73 8.19
CA GLY A 126 -3.82 -7.16 6.88
C GLY A 126 -4.36 -8.52 6.46
N VAL A 127 -4.32 -9.50 7.36
CA VAL A 127 -4.89 -10.84 7.14
C VAL A 127 -6.40 -10.76 6.93
N ALA A 128 -7.11 -10.03 7.80
CA ALA A 128 -8.56 -9.90 7.72
C ALA A 128 -9.01 -9.23 6.40
N ARG A 129 -8.31 -8.17 5.97
CA ARG A 129 -8.56 -7.51 4.68
C ARG A 129 -8.36 -8.47 3.51
N GLN A 130 -7.26 -9.22 3.51
CA GLN A 130 -6.98 -10.22 2.49
C GLN A 130 -8.07 -11.31 2.43
N THR A 131 -8.53 -11.79 3.58
CA THR A 131 -9.61 -12.79 3.65
C THR A 131 -10.93 -12.25 3.10
N LEU A 132 -11.21 -10.97 3.32
CA LEU A 132 -12.43 -10.31 2.83
C LEU A 132 -12.29 -9.75 1.41
N GLY A 133 -11.17 -9.99 0.71
CA GLY A 133 -10.91 -9.48 -0.63
C GLY A 133 -10.79 -7.95 -0.69
N LEU A 134 -10.41 -7.31 0.42
CA LEU A 134 -10.21 -5.87 0.52
C LEU A 134 -8.74 -5.53 0.27
N SER A 135 -8.49 -4.49 -0.52
CA SER A 135 -7.14 -3.94 -0.72
C SER A 135 -6.54 -3.49 0.61
N SER A 136 -5.23 -3.61 0.80
CA SER A 136 -4.51 -3.21 2.02
C SER A 136 -4.37 -1.69 2.19
N GLU A 137 -4.29 -0.96 1.08
CA GLU A 137 -4.02 0.48 1.05
C GLU A 137 -5.28 1.35 0.95
N ASP A 138 -6.38 0.79 0.46
CA ASP A 138 -7.65 1.52 0.37
C ASP A 138 -8.12 1.95 1.77
N SER A 139 -8.82 3.08 1.89
CA SER A 139 -9.60 3.29 3.11
C SER A 139 -10.84 2.40 3.02
N LEU A 140 -11.50 2.11 4.15
CA LEU A 140 -12.66 1.22 4.11
C LEU A 140 -13.81 1.81 3.30
N GLY A 141 -13.78 3.13 2.99
CA GLY A 141 -14.51 3.83 1.92
C GLY A 141 -16.04 3.87 2.05
N SER A 142 -16.63 2.81 2.59
CA SER A 142 -18.04 2.67 2.93
C SER A 142 -18.20 2.10 4.33
N ARG A 143 -19.23 2.56 5.03
CA ARG A 143 -19.54 2.10 6.40
C ARG A 143 -19.79 0.58 6.46
N SER A 144 -20.42 0.03 5.42
CA SER A 144 -20.71 -1.42 5.36
C SER A 144 -19.44 -2.28 5.30
N LYS A 145 -18.42 -1.88 4.52
CA LYS A 145 -17.14 -2.59 4.47
C LYS A 145 -16.44 -2.54 5.83
N ALA A 146 -16.43 -1.38 6.46
CA ALA A 146 -15.82 -1.21 7.77
C ALA A 146 -16.50 -2.01 8.87
N ILE A 147 -17.85 -2.00 8.92
CA ILE A 147 -18.62 -2.82 9.87
C ILE A 147 -18.33 -4.31 9.64
N GLY A 148 -18.28 -4.75 8.38
CA GLY A 148 -17.96 -6.14 8.03
C GLY A 148 -16.57 -6.56 8.54
N LEU A 149 -15.55 -5.74 8.25
CA LEU A 149 -14.18 -5.99 8.72
C LEU A 149 -14.09 -5.93 10.25
N ALA A 150 -14.71 -4.93 10.89
CA ALA A 150 -14.71 -4.77 12.33
C ALA A 150 -15.34 -5.97 13.04
N ARG A 151 -16.49 -6.46 12.54
CA ARG A 151 -17.12 -7.69 13.06
C ARG A 151 -16.23 -8.90 12.88
N TYR A 152 -15.55 -9.03 11.73
CA TYR A 152 -14.62 -10.13 11.48
C TYR A 152 -13.46 -10.16 12.47
N VAL A 153 -12.91 -9.01 12.86
CA VAL A 153 -11.82 -8.91 13.85
C VAL A 153 -12.27 -8.74 15.30
N GLY A 154 -13.59 -8.69 15.55
CA GLY A 154 -14.18 -8.51 16.89
C GLY A 154 -14.09 -7.09 17.46
N ALA A 155 -13.84 -6.09 16.61
CA ALA A 155 -13.77 -4.69 17.04
C ALA A 155 -15.16 -4.15 17.39
N GLN A 156 -15.23 -3.39 18.49
CA GLN A 156 -16.45 -2.72 18.96
C GLN A 156 -16.60 -1.32 18.37
N TYR A 157 -15.47 -0.68 18.04
CA TYR A 157 -15.43 0.63 17.42
C TYR A 157 -14.56 0.61 16.17
N VAL A 158 -14.86 1.53 15.25
CA VAL A 158 -14.01 1.86 14.10
C VAL A 158 -13.70 3.35 14.16
N LEU A 159 -12.42 3.72 14.05
CA LEU A 159 -11.99 5.10 13.88
C LEU A 159 -11.68 5.36 12.40
N TYR A 160 -12.43 6.27 11.80
CA TYR A 160 -12.15 6.82 10.48
C TYR A 160 -11.30 8.06 10.59
N SER A 161 -10.53 8.31 9.54
CA SER A 161 -9.73 9.51 9.40
C SER A 161 -9.69 9.99 7.95
N ASP A 162 -9.92 11.28 7.74
CA ASP A 162 -9.89 11.92 6.42
C ASP A 162 -9.11 13.23 6.50
N ALA A 163 -8.06 13.36 5.69
CA ALA A 163 -7.33 14.61 5.53
C ALA A 163 -7.88 15.32 4.28
N SER A 164 -8.42 16.52 4.45
CA SER A 164 -9.11 17.27 3.40
C SER A 164 -8.56 18.70 3.24
N GLY A 165 -8.95 19.38 2.16
CA GLY A 165 -8.53 20.76 1.89
C GLY A 165 -7.22 20.86 1.10
N ASP A 166 -6.35 21.80 1.48
CA ASP A 166 -5.06 22.03 0.81
C ASP A 166 -3.98 21.07 1.33
N ALA A 167 -3.25 20.41 0.44
CA ALA A 167 -2.24 19.44 0.85
C ALA A 167 -1.07 20.03 1.66
N LYS A 168 -0.84 21.35 1.59
CA LYS A 168 0.19 22.04 2.39
C LYS A 168 -0.29 22.42 3.77
N SER A 169 -1.60 22.58 3.96
CA SER A 169 -2.22 22.89 5.24
C SER A 169 -3.55 22.13 5.38
N PRO A 170 -3.50 20.78 5.45
CA PRO A 170 -4.71 19.98 5.45
C PRO A 170 -5.46 20.07 6.78
N GLU A 171 -6.77 19.84 6.73
CA GLU A 171 -7.59 19.63 7.92
C GLU A 171 -7.79 18.11 8.10
N LEU A 172 -7.49 17.61 9.30
CA LEU A 172 -7.74 16.23 9.68
C LEU A 172 -9.09 16.11 10.37
N GLU A 173 -9.97 15.28 9.85
CA GLU A 173 -11.20 14.87 10.51
C GLU A 173 -11.07 13.44 11.03
N LEU A 174 -11.53 13.21 12.27
CA LEU A 174 -11.66 11.90 12.89
C LEU A 174 -13.12 11.62 13.25
N GLN A 175 -13.56 10.39 13.01
CA GLN A 175 -14.92 9.94 13.36
C GLN A 175 -14.87 8.56 14.02
N LEU A 176 -15.38 8.46 15.24
CA LEU A 176 -15.49 7.21 15.98
C LEU A 176 -16.89 6.62 15.80
N MET A 177 -16.96 5.45 15.18
CA MET A 177 -18.19 4.73 14.91
C MET A 177 -18.35 3.54 15.85
N LEU A 178 -19.54 3.38 16.46
CA LEU A 178 -19.92 2.18 17.18
C LEU A 178 -20.36 1.09 16.20
N VAL A 179 -19.69 -0.06 16.20
CA VAL A 179 -19.90 -1.15 15.21
C VAL A 179 -21.26 -1.82 15.34
N GLN A 180 -21.81 -1.84 16.55
CA GLN A 180 -23.11 -2.47 16.82
C GLN A 180 -24.25 -1.78 16.08
N THR A 181 -24.28 -0.44 16.11
CA THR A 181 -25.36 0.38 15.53
C THR A 181 -24.97 1.02 14.20
N GLY A 182 -23.68 1.19 13.93
CA GLY A 182 -23.16 1.97 12.80
C GLY A 182 -23.24 3.49 13.01
N GLU A 183 -23.52 3.94 14.23
CA GLU A 183 -23.62 5.34 14.61
C GLU A 183 -22.25 5.96 14.87
N ILE A 184 -22.09 7.24 14.52
CA ILE A 184 -20.91 8.03 14.91
C ILE A 184 -21.16 8.56 16.33
N VAL A 185 -20.41 8.04 17.30
CA VAL A 185 -20.54 8.41 18.72
C VAL A 185 -19.64 9.58 19.11
N TRP A 186 -18.64 9.88 18.27
CA TRP A 186 -17.79 11.04 18.42
C TRP A 186 -17.19 11.45 17.06
N SER A 187 -17.01 12.74 16.86
CA SER A 187 -16.27 13.30 15.73
C SER A 187 -15.50 14.53 16.17
N GLY A 188 -14.35 14.79 15.55
CA GLY A 188 -13.56 15.99 15.78
C GLY A 188 -12.67 16.30 14.58
N SER A 189 -12.36 17.58 14.38
CA SER A 189 -11.43 18.02 13.34
C SER A 189 -10.36 18.96 13.88
N GLY A 190 -9.23 19.03 13.19
CA GLY A 190 -8.11 19.89 13.55
C GLY A 190 -7.18 20.15 12.37
N ALA A 191 -6.61 21.36 12.32
CA ALA A 191 -5.61 21.71 11.33
C ALA A 191 -4.31 20.92 11.55
N ILE A 192 -3.66 20.54 10.45
CA ILE A 192 -2.35 19.89 10.50
C ILE A 192 -1.28 20.97 10.33
N HIS A 193 -0.35 21.00 11.28
CA HIS A 193 0.74 21.97 11.30
C HIS A 193 2.02 21.39 10.66
N GLU A 194 2.82 22.27 10.06
CA GLU A 194 4.20 21.99 9.64
C GLU A 194 5.18 22.03 10.83
#